data_AF-Q828W0-F1
#
_entry.id   AF-Q828W0-F1
#
_cell.length_a   1.000
_cell.length_b   1.000
_cell.length_c   1.000
_cell.angle_alpha   90.00
_cell.angle_beta   90.00
_cell.angle_gamma   90.00
#
_symmetry.space_group_name_H-M   'P 1'
#
loop_
_entity.id
_entity.type
_entity.pdbx_description
1 polymer ?
#
loop_
_entity_poly.entity_id
_entity_poly.type
_entity_poly.pdbx_seq_one_letter_code
_entity_poly.pdbx_strand_id
1 'polypeptide(L)'
;MTAAPVAHGERRLVVLVREGVWGVRDFDPASAARRAFKGIEASSYDPRWSVPGRFTSYGENRTVRVENADGRERGLVSAANSSSPWPDRS
;
A
#
# COMPACT_ATOMS: atom_id res chain seq x y z
N MET A 1 -0.69 19.14 12.40
CA MET A 1 -0.10 18.78 13.70
C MET A 1 0.98 17.74 13.45
N THR A 2 2.25 18.10 13.64
CA THR A 2 3.37 17.16 13.49
C THR A 2 3.54 16.42 14.81
N ALA A 3 3.33 15.10 14.84
CA ALA A 3 3.52 14.32 16.06
C ALA A 3 5.02 14.27 16.41
N ALA A 4 5.35 14.49 17.69
CA ALA A 4 6.72 14.36 18.17
C ALA A 4 7.08 12.85 18.29
N PRO A 5 8.20 12.40 17.72
CA PRO A 5 8.66 11.03 17.91
C PRO A 5 9.10 10.81 19.36
N VAL A 6 8.77 9.66 19.93
CA VAL A 6 9.29 9.20 21.23
C VAL A 6 10.35 8.13 20.96
N ALA A 7 11.47 8.16 21.70
CA ALA A 7 12.54 7.19 21.58
C ALA A 7 12.84 6.53 22.93
N HIS A 8 13.16 5.23 22.90
CA HIS A 8 13.64 4.48 24.05
C HIS A 8 14.71 3.47 23.59
N GLY A 9 15.97 3.70 23.96
CA GLY A 9 17.09 2.98 23.36
C GLY A 9 17.10 3.17 21.84
N GLU A 10 17.19 2.06 21.09
CA GLU A 10 17.15 2.07 19.62
C GLU A 10 15.73 2.05 19.04
N ARG A 11 14.71 1.88 19.88
CA ARG A 11 13.31 1.80 19.44
C ARG A 11 12.74 3.20 19.29
N ARG A 12 12.09 3.46 18.16
CA ARG A 12 11.45 4.75 17.85
C ARG A 12 9.95 4.57 17.63
N LEU A 13 9.16 5.35 18.34
CA LEU A 13 7.70 5.37 18.26
C LEU A 13 7.24 6.66 17.60
N VAL A 14 6.41 6.55 16.57
CA VAL A 14 5.80 7.71 15.89
C VAL A 14 4.29 7.58 15.95
N VAL A 15 3.66 8.49 16.69
CA VAL A 15 2.20 8.56 16.75
C VAL A 15 1.67 9.17 15.45
N LEU A 16 0.58 8.61 14.94
CA LEU A 16 -0.13 9.13 13.78
C LEU A 16 -1.63 9.04 14.01
N VAL A 17 -2.36 10.01 13.45
CA VAL A 17 -3.81 9.95 13.36
C VAL A 17 -4.16 9.80 11.89
N ARG A 18 -4.85 8.71 11.56
CA ARG A 18 -5.37 8.48 10.21
C ARG A 18 -6.84 8.20 10.32
N GLU A 19 -7.65 8.97 9.58
CA GLU A 19 -9.11 8.79 9.53
C GLU A 19 -9.75 8.81 10.93
N GLY A 20 -9.24 9.65 11.84
CA GLY A 20 -9.72 9.77 13.22
C GLY A 20 -9.23 8.67 14.18
N VAL A 21 -8.49 7.67 13.69
CA VAL A 21 -7.94 6.58 14.51
C VAL A 21 -6.49 6.86 14.86
N TRP A 22 -6.15 6.69 16.14
CA TRP A 22 -4.78 6.76 16.63
C TRP A 22 -4.04 5.46 16.32
N GLY A 23 -2.86 5.59 15.72
CA GLY A 23 -1.92 4.50 15.50
C GLY A 23 -0.51 4.89 15.96
N VAL A 24 0.31 3.89 16.25
CA VAL A 24 1.73 4.07 16.57
C VAL A 24 2.55 3.26 15.58
N ARG A 25 3.39 3.94 14.80
CA ARG A 25 4.47 3.26 14.08
C ARG A 25 5.57 2.93 15.07
N ASP A 26 5.82 1.64 15.19
CA ASP A 26 6.84 1.10 16.06
C ASP A 26 8.04 0.62 15.25
N PHE A 27 9.12 1.38 15.33
CA PHE A 27 10.40 1.04 14.71
C PHE A 27 11.29 0.37 15.76
N ASP A 28 11.15 -0.94 15.87
CA ASP A 28 11.98 -1.77 16.75
C ASP A 28 13.01 -2.58 15.91
N PRO A 29 14.30 -2.23 15.96
CA PRO A 29 15.35 -3.01 15.32
C PRO A 29 15.39 -4.48 15.79
N ALA A 30 14.99 -4.74 17.03
CA ALA A 30 14.94 -6.07 17.63
C ALA A 30 13.61 -6.80 17.38
N SER A 31 12.68 -6.25 16.59
CA SER A 31 11.38 -6.90 16.30
C SER A 31 11.56 -8.36 15.82
N ALA A 32 10.84 -9.29 16.46
CA ALA A 32 10.87 -10.69 16.07
C ALA A 32 10.37 -10.89 14.64
N ALA A 33 9.32 -10.16 14.22
CA ALA A 33 8.82 -10.19 12.85
C ALA A 33 9.88 -9.69 11.85
N ARG A 34 10.60 -8.61 12.18
CA ARG A 34 11.71 -8.10 11.34
C ARG A 34 12.84 -9.13 11.21
N ARG A 35 13.21 -9.79 12.31
CA ARG A 35 14.26 -10.83 12.32
C ARG A 35 13.83 -12.11 11.59
N ALA A 36 12.54 -12.44 11.64
CA ALA A 36 11.97 -13.59 10.95
C ALA A 36 11.70 -13.34 9.47
N PHE A 37 11.53 -12.08 9.05
CA PHE A 37 11.22 -11.69 7.68
C PHE A 37 12.30 -12.16 6.71
N LYS A 38 11.91 -13.01 5.75
CA LYS A 38 12.82 -13.58 4.74
C LYS A 38 12.89 -12.77 3.44
N GLY A 39 12.16 -11.67 3.36
CA GLY A 39 11.98 -10.90 2.14
C GLY A 39 10.55 -11.01 1.62
N ILE A 40 10.31 -10.36 0.48
CA ILE A 40 9.05 -10.44 -0.28
C ILE A 40 9.32 -11.37 -1.46
N GLU A 41 8.42 -12.30 -1.71
CA GLU A 41 8.46 -13.08 -2.94
C GLU A 41 8.27 -12.14 -4.14
N ALA A 42 9.28 -12.09 -5.00
CA ALA A 42 9.26 -11.26 -6.19
C ALA A 42 9.65 -12.13 -7.38
N SER A 43 8.79 -12.16 -8.40
CA SER A 43 9.15 -12.74 -9.70
C SER A 43 10.22 -11.89 -10.37
N SER A 44 11.07 -12.52 -11.19
CA SER A 44 11.98 -11.79 -12.07
C SER A 44 11.20 -10.84 -12.97
N TYR A 45 11.78 -9.67 -13.26
CA TYR A 45 11.22 -8.76 -14.25
C TYR A 45 11.14 -9.46 -15.61
N ASP A 46 10.01 -9.27 -16.29
CA ASP A 46 9.79 -9.79 -17.64
C ASP A 46 9.07 -8.70 -18.45
N PRO A 47 9.71 -8.14 -19.50
CA PRO A 47 9.17 -7.04 -20.29
C PRO A 47 7.79 -7.31 -20.88
N ARG A 48 7.39 -8.58 -21.07
CA ARG A 48 6.07 -8.91 -21.63
C ARG A 48 4.91 -8.48 -20.73
N TRP A 49 5.17 -8.27 -19.44
CA TRP A 49 4.19 -7.76 -18.48
C TRP A 49 4.10 -6.23 -18.47
N SER A 50 4.96 -5.56 -19.24
CA SER A 50 4.91 -4.11 -19.46
C SER A 50 4.22 -3.81 -20.78
N VAL A 51 2.92 -3.54 -20.71
CA VAL A 51 2.08 -3.22 -21.88
C VAL A 51 1.61 -1.76 -21.82
N PRO A 52 1.54 -1.03 -22.95
CA PRO A 52 0.96 0.30 -22.97
C PRO A 52 -0.47 0.30 -22.42
N GLY A 53 -0.72 1.14 -21.41
CA GLY A 53 -2.05 1.36 -20.87
C GLY A 53 -2.71 2.60 -21.49
N ARG A 54 -3.96 2.49 -21.89
CA ARG A 54 -4.80 3.65 -22.23
C ARG A 54 -5.62 4.05 -21.01
N PHE A 55 -5.44 5.28 -20.56
CA PHE A 55 -6.21 5.88 -19.47
C PHE A 55 -7.47 6.56 -20.02
N THR A 56 -8.64 6.24 -19.47
CA THR A 56 -9.92 6.86 -19.83
C THR A 56 -10.56 7.44 -18.58
N SER A 57 -10.59 8.76 -18.48
CA SER A 57 -11.19 9.48 -17.35
C SER A 57 -12.68 9.20 -17.24
N TYR A 58 -13.20 9.11 -16.02
CA TYR A 58 -14.64 8.97 -15.77
C TYR A 58 -15.40 10.31 -15.85
N GLY A 59 -14.72 11.45 -15.84
CA GLY A 59 -15.34 12.79 -15.81
C GLY A 59 -15.91 13.20 -14.45
N GLU A 60 -16.04 12.26 -13.52
CA GLU A 60 -16.45 12.44 -12.13
C GLU A 60 -15.64 11.51 -11.21
N ASN A 61 -15.49 11.87 -9.94
CA ASN A 61 -14.87 10.97 -8.97
C ASN A 61 -15.84 9.84 -8.61
N ARG A 62 -15.39 8.59 -8.78
CA ARG A 62 -16.14 7.40 -8.36
C ARG A 62 -15.45 6.75 -7.16
N THR A 63 -16.23 6.28 -6.19
CA THR A 63 -15.69 5.53 -5.04
C THR A 63 -16.11 4.08 -5.14
N VAL A 64 -15.13 3.18 -5.22
CA VAL A 64 -15.35 1.72 -5.25
C VAL A 64 -14.93 1.14 -3.91
N ARG A 65 -15.70 0.18 -3.38
CA ARG A 65 -15.37 -0.53 -2.16
C ARG A 65 -14.37 -1.64 -2.48
N VAL A 66 -13.24 -1.66 -1.79
CA VAL A 66 -12.25 -2.74 -1.91
C VAL A 66 -11.75 -3.18 -0.55
N GLU A 67 -11.30 -4.42 -0.48
CA GLU A 67 -10.60 -4.95 0.67
C GLU A 67 -9.24 -4.25 0.89
N ASN A 68 -8.96 -3.90 2.14
CA ASN A 68 -7.67 -3.39 2.56
C ASN A 68 -6.89 -4.48 3.30
N ALA A 69 -5.57 -4.34 3.40
CA ALA A 69 -4.70 -5.30 4.06
C ALA A 69 -5.01 -5.56 5.55
N ASP A 70 -5.86 -4.76 6.20
CA ASP A 70 -6.37 -4.98 7.55
C ASP A 70 -7.69 -5.79 7.59
N GLY A 71 -8.10 -6.38 6.45
CA GLY A 71 -9.32 -7.17 6.30
C GLY A 71 -10.61 -6.35 6.26
N ARG A 72 -10.53 -5.01 6.22
CA ARG A 72 -11.71 -4.14 6.13
C ARG A 72 -11.91 -3.65 4.71
N GLU A 73 -13.14 -3.67 4.24
CA GLU A 73 -13.48 -2.95 3.03
C GLU A 73 -13.49 -1.44 3.30
N ARG A 74 -12.90 -0.65 2.39
CA ARG A 74 -12.97 0.82 2.39
C ARG A 74 -13.14 1.37 0.98
N GLY A 75 -13.59 2.62 0.87
CA GLY A 75 -13.74 3.30 -0.42
C GLY A 75 -12.38 3.69 -0.98
N LEU A 76 -12.11 3.30 -2.23
CA LEU A 76 -11.03 3.83 -3.06
C LEU A 76 -11.61 4.77 -4.10
N VAL A 77 -11.09 6.00 -4.13
CA VAL A 77 -11.41 6.95 -5.20
C VAL A 77 -10.74 6.49 -6.48
N SER A 78 -11.54 6.32 -7.52
CA SER A 78 -11.12 5.96 -8.87
C SER A 78 -11.39 7.13 -9.81
N ALA A 79 -10.35 7.58 -10.51
CA ALA A 79 -10.43 8.70 -11.44
C ALA A 79 -10.66 8.27 -12.90
N ALA A 80 -10.32 7.01 -13.23
CA ALA A 80 -10.33 6.51 -14.59
C ALA A 80 -10.30 4.99 -14.66
N ASN A 81 -10.57 4.48 -15.86
CA ASN A 81 -10.25 3.11 -16.24
C ASN A 81 -8.89 3.06 -16.96
N SER A 82 -8.15 1.97 -16.79
CA SER A 82 -7.00 1.63 -17.62
C SER A 82 -7.29 0.36 -18.43
N SER A 83 -7.04 0.40 -19.73
CA SER A 83 -7.12 -0.78 -20.60
C SER A 83 -5.78 -1.02 -21.28
N SER A 84 -5.36 -2.28 -21.36
CA SER A 84 -4.17 -2.69 -22.09
C SER A 84 -4.43 -4.02 -22.82
N PRO A 85 -3.81 -4.25 -23.98
CA PRO A 85 -3.83 -5.55 -24.63
C PRO A 85 -2.86 -6.47 -23.88
N TRP A 86 -3.37 -7.22 -22.92
CA TRP A 86 -2.58 -8.27 -22.27
C TRP A 86 -2.25 -9.36 -23.30
N PRO A 87 -1.00 -9.87 -23.33
CA PRO A 87 -0.69 -11.06 -24.11
C PRO A 87 -1.54 -12.24 -23.62
N ASP A 88 -2.00 -13.08 -24.54
CA ASP A 88 -2.79 -14.27 -24.22
C ASP A 88 -2.05 -15.16 -23.20
N ARG A 89 -2.79 -15.71 -22.24
CA ARG A 89 -2.25 -16.59 -21.22
C ARG A 89 -2.23 -18.02 -21.78
N SER A 90 -1.16 -18.36 -22.50
CA SER A 90 -0.80 -19.75 -22.82
C SER A 90 -0.28 -20.48 -21.60
#